data_AF-A0A2N9NH19-F1
#
_entry.id   AF-A0A2N9NH19-F1
#
_cell.length_a   1.000
_cell.length_b   1.000
_cell.length_c   1.000
_cell.angle_alpha   90.00
_cell.angle_beta   90.00
_cell.angle_gamma   90.00
#
_symmetry.space_group_name_H-M   'P 1'
#
loop_
_entity.id
_entity.type
_entity.pdbx_description
1 polymer ?
#
loop_
_entity_poly.entity_id
_entity_poly.type
_entity_poly.pdbx_seq_one_letter_code
_entity_poly.pdbx_strand_id
1 'polypeptide(L)'
;MSGACRRAALSAANLALRACNGALCTFDFAFQWVALVAAACLGLNVGAAPKTVMVHYMPWFVAEPYSSSWGWHWTMNHFTPNVINTNGQREIASWYYPLIGPYDSADPVVLEYHVLLMKLGGVDGAIVDWYGMDNYNDYAANNLRTLALFDYTRKAGLKFSLCYEDATIKNEVSGGFIAATSAVTHAQQTMLYVQTNFFNDPSFLRWRNQPVLLNVGPKYFTSNSQWVAIFSVLDPTNQPAFFTEDNRLPVGAGAFNWPPMWMSQTNNGVLSASQLATYLSLFEQKVFAPPAWPAYVSSAFPRFHDIYAQAGVSPSYGYLDDSNGLTFSTTLHEAMADGSPIVQVVTFNDFGEGTIVEPTVEYGYRDLGMVQQYRRQYIQSDFAYTTNDLMLATRLYNQRRAYPSNAIISAELDRTFTNIVSGNLDYAGLELTGLESNRPAIYNVSVTNGQLKFSIGGYLSASGLQVQTTSNLISGLWQTIASAPGTTNITTFIGSITPQAAFFRVRNAGP
;
A
#
# COMPACT_ATOMS: atom_id res chain seq x y z
N MET A 1 14.70 -19.38 -14.80
CA MET A 1 14.50 -20.28 -15.96
C MET A 1 13.44 -21.30 -15.60
N SER A 2 12.28 -21.30 -16.26
CA SER A 2 11.28 -22.37 -16.09
C SER A 2 11.81 -23.69 -16.66
N GLY A 3 11.42 -24.82 -16.06
CA GLY A 3 11.89 -26.16 -16.46
C GLY A 3 11.52 -26.59 -17.89
N ALA A 4 10.61 -25.85 -18.55
CA ALA A 4 10.24 -26.05 -19.95
C ALA A 4 11.30 -25.51 -20.91
N CYS A 5 11.92 -24.36 -20.59
CA CYS A 5 12.89 -23.69 -21.46
C CYS A 5 14.21 -24.49 -21.56
N ARG A 6 14.65 -25.11 -20.45
CA ARG A 6 15.82 -26.02 -20.45
C ARG A 6 15.62 -27.25 -21.34
N ARG A 7 14.41 -27.83 -21.34
CA ARG A 7 14.11 -29.03 -22.17
C ARG A 7 14.04 -28.69 -23.65
N ALA A 8 13.51 -27.52 -24.01
CA ALA A 8 13.47 -27.06 -25.40
C ALA A 8 14.88 -26.79 -25.95
N ALA A 9 15.76 -26.14 -25.17
CA ALA A 9 17.15 -25.87 -25.57
C ALA A 9 17.98 -27.16 -25.73
N LEU A 10 17.84 -28.13 -24.81
CA LEU A 10 18.51 -29.44 -24.91
C LEU A 10 17.98 -30.28 -26.08
N SER A 11 16.68 -30.19 -26.39
CA SER A 11 16.08 -30.86 -27.53
C SER A 11 16.59 -30.29 -28.86
N ALA A 12 16.63 -28.96 -28.99
CA ALA A 12 17.12 -28.27 -30.18
C ALA A 12 18.62 -28.49 -30.42
N ALA A 13 19.44 -28.48 -29.36
CA ALA A 13 20.87 -28.79 -29.44
C ALA A 13 21.12 -30.23 -29.89
N ASN A 14 20.34 -31.20 -29.39
CA ASN A 14 20.43 -32.59 -29.80
C ASN A 14 19.95 -32.81 -31.25
N LEU A 15 18.96 -32.04 -31.71
CA LEU A 15 18.47 -32.10 -33.10
C LEU A 15 19.53 -31.54 -34.08
N ALA A 16 20.19 -30.44 -33.71
CA ALA A 16 21.27 -29.84 -34.49
C ALA A 16 22.52 -30.73 -34.56
N LEU A 17 22.91 -31.39 -33.46
CA LEU A 17 24.00 -32.36 -33.48
C LEU A 17 23.68 -33.60 -34.31
N ARG A 18 22.41 -34.04 -34.35
CA ARG A 18 21.99 -35.19 -35.19
C ARG A 18 21.94 -34.86 -36.68
N ALA A 19 21.64 -33.60 -37.03
CA ALA A 19 21.66 -33.13 -38.42
C ALA A 19 23.09 -33.05 -39.01
N CYS A 20 24.13 -32.96 -38.16
CA CYS A 20 25.52 -32.83 -38.59
C CYS A 20 26.22 -34.14 -38.99
N ASN A 21 25.56 -35.30 -38.88
CA ASN A 21 26.15 -36.60 -39.23
C ASN A 21 25.92 -37.05 -40.68
N GLY A 22 25.38 -36.18 -41.54
CA GLY A 22 25.15 -36.48 -42.96
C GLY A 22 25.59 -35.33 -43.85
N ALA A 23 26.80 -35.46 -44.41
CA ALA A 23 27.34 -34.75 -45.57
C ALA A 23 27.18 -33.21 -45.66
N LEU A 24 28.35 -32.54 -45.63
CA LEU A 24 28.61 -31.17 -46.10
C LEU A 24 27.90 -30.04 -45.34
N CYS A 25 28.53 -29.60 -44.26
CA CYS A 25 28.36 -28.23 -43.75
C CYS A 25 29.73 -27.57 -43.63
N THR A 26 29.95 -26.53 -44.44
CA THR A 26 31.10 -25.63 -44.32
C THR A 26 31.02 -24.90 -42.97
N PHE A 27 32.18 -24.74 -42.33
CA PHE A 27 32.37 -24.21 -40.97
C PHE A 27 31.67 -22.86 -40.65
N ASP A 28 31.21 -22.11 -41.66
CA ASP A 28 30.52 -20.83 -41.50
C ASP A 28 29.04 -20.92 -41.08
N PHE A 29 28.32 -22.01 -41.39
CA PHE A 29 26.89 -22.11 -41.05
C PHE A 29 26.64 -22.41 -39.57
N ALA A 30 27.55 -23.15 -38.92
CA ALA A 30 27.45 -23.47 -37.50
C ALA A 30 27.70 -22.22 -36.62
N PHE A 31 28.56 -21.30 -37.06
CA PHE A 31 28.88 -20.08 -36.30
C PHE A 31 27.78 -19.02 -36.35
N GLN A 32 27.07 -18.86 -37.49
CA GLN A 32 25.95 -17.93 -37.57
C GLN A 32 24.72 -18.40 -36.77
N TRP A 33 24.47 -19.71 -36.66
CA TRP A 33 23.40 -20.26 -35.82
C TRP A 33 23.74 -20.26 -34.33
N VAL A 34 24.99 -20.54 -33.96
CA VAL A 34 25.44 -20.40 -32.56
C VAL A 34 25.43 -18.93 -32.15
N ALA A 35 25.73 -17.97 -33.04
CA ALA A 35 25.62 -16.55 -32.73
C ALA A 35 24.17 -16.06 -32.63
N LEU A 36 23.22 -16.57 -33.43
CA LEU A 36 21.79 -16.23 -33.29
C LEU A 36 21.14 -16.86 -32.04
N VAL A 37 21.53 -18.09 -31.69
CA VAL A 37 21.06 -18.76 -30.45
C VAL A 37 21.77 -18.17 -29.22
N ALA A 38 23.04 -17.81 -29.31
CA ALA A 38 23.75 -17.07 -28.26
C ALA A 38 23.21 -15.65 -28.11
N ALA A 39 22.77 -14.96 -29.17
CA ALA A 39 22.08 -13.68 -29.08
C ALA A 39 20.63 -13.82 -28.56
N ALA A 40 19.98 -14.97 -28.76
CA ALA A 40 18.70 -15.30 -28.13
C ALA A 40 18.85 -15.72 -26.66
N CYS A 41 20.02 -16.23 -26.25
CA CYS A 41 20.34 -16.59 -24.86
C CYS A 41 21.09 -15.49 -24.08
N LEU A 42 21.71 -14.54 -24.79
CA LEU A 42 22.24 -13.25 -24.31
C LEU A 42 21.25 -12.12 -24.61
N GLY A 43 19.99 -12.47 -24.93
CA GLY A 43 18.88 -11.57 -24.72
C GLY A 43 19.06 -11.09 -23.30
N LEU A 44 19.49 -9.83 -23.17
CA LEU A 44 19.61 -9.14 -21.92
C LEU A 44 18.39 -9.57 -21.13
N ASN A 45 18.58 -10.19 -19.97
CA ASN A 45 17.58 -10.10 -18.94
C ASN A 45 17.48 -8.61 -18.62
N VAL A 46 16.82 -7.86 -19.50
CA VAL A 46 15.92 -6.80 -19.08
C VAL A 46 14.86 -7.60 -18.34
N GLY A 47 15.18 -7.96 -17.09
CA GLY A 47 14.22 -8.60 -16.21
C GLY A 47 12.98 -7.76 -16.34
N ALA A 48 11.84 -8.38 -16.64
CA ALA A 48 10.56 -7.68 -16.58
C ALA A 48 10.58 -6.86 -15.28
N ALA A 49 10.35 -5.55 -15.38
CA ALA A 49 10.38 -4.69 -14.21
C ALA A 49 9.53 -5.36 -13.12
N PRO A 50 10.02 -5.43 -11.87
CA PRO A 50 9.33 -6.16 -10.82
C PRO A 50 7.89 -5.66 -10.74
N LYS A 51 6.95 -6.62 -10.72
CA LYS A 51 5.51 -6.37 -10.59
C LYS A 51 5.29 -5.51 -9.35
N THR A 52 4.55 -4.40 -9.51
CA THR A 52 4.28 -3.45 -8.43
C THR A 52 2.97 -3.81 -7.75
N VAL A 53 2.97 -3.91 -6.41
CA VAL A 53 1.77 -4.18 -5.62
C VAL A 53 1.23 -2.88 -5.06
N MET A 54 0.06 -2.46 -5.51
CA MET A 54 -0.63 -1.26 -5.02
C MET A 54 -1.86 -1.67 -4.21
N VAL A 55 -2.34 -0.78 -3.34
CA VAL A 55 -3.66 -0.92 -2.70
C VAL A 55 -4.57 0.19 -3.17
N HIS A 56 -5.84 -0.11 -3.40
CA HIS A 56 -6.86 0.90 -3.67
C HIS A 56 -7.30 1.56 -2.35
N TYR A 57 -7.35 2.89 -2.27
CA TYR A 57 -7.48 3.62 -1.01
C TYR A 57 -8.59 4.67 -1.04
N MET A 58 -9.41 4.70 0.02
CA MET A 58 -10.49 5.65 0.23
C MET A 58 -10.05 6.82 1.13
N PRO A 59 -10.01 8.06 0.61
CA PRO A 59 -9.52 9.22 1.37
C PRO A 59 -10.61 9.97 2.14
N TRP A 60 -11.78 9.38 2.35
CA TRP A 60 -13.01 10.14 2.62
C TRP A 60 -13.57 10.08 4.04
N PHE A 61 -12.87 9.40 4.96
CA PHE A 61 -13.35 9.26 6.33
C PHE A 61 -13.10 10.56 7.12
N VAL A 62 -14.11 11.01 7.86
CA VAL A 62 -14.06 12.22 8.70
C VAL A 62 -14.59 11.87 10.08
N ALA A 63 -13.81 12.11 11.13
CA ALA A 63 -14.17 11.66 12.47
C ALA A 63 -13.70 12.62 13.57
N GLU A 64 -14.45 12.61 14.67
CA GLU A 64 -14.04 13.22 15.93
C GLU A 64 -12.92 12.39 16.61
N PRO A 65 -12.00 13.02 17.36
CA PRO A 65 -11.93 14.46 17.64
C PRO A 65 -11.07 15.24 16.63
N TYR A 66 -10.49 14.59 15.62
CA TYR A 66 -9.58 15.27 14.68
C TYR A 66 -10.33 16.33 13.86
N SER A 67 -11.43 15.94 13.22
CA SER A 67 -12.44 16.87 12.74
C SER A 67 -13.51 17.07 13.80
N SER A 68 -14.22 18.19 13.76
CA SER A 68 -15.29 18.51 14.72
C SER A 68 -16.62 17.79 14.45
N SER A 69 -16.63 16.77 13.59
CA SER A 69 -17.84 16.10 13.12
C SER A 69 -17.55 14.73 12.53
N TRP A 70 -18.59 13.91 12.41
CA TRP A 70 -18.59 12.65 11.67
C TRP A 70 -19.00 12.87 10.22
N GLY A 71 -18.21 12.36 9.28
CA GLY A 71 -18.50 12.44 7.84
C GLY A 71 -19.47 11.37 7.38
N TRP A 72 -20.05 11.60 6.20
CA TRP A 72 -21.05 10.72 5.61
C TRP A 72 -20.58 9.28 5.44
N HIS A 73 -19.28 9.03 5.21
CA HIS A 73 -18.75 7.67 5.07
C HIS A 73 -18.71 6.85 6.37
N TRP A 74 -18.87 7.49 7.55
CA TRP A 74 -19.09 6.77 8.81
C TRP A 74 -20.56 6.74 9.26
N THR A 75 -21.40 7.66 8.80
CA THR A 75 -22.80 7.76 9.23
C THR A 75 -23.77 7.16 8.22
N MET A 76 -23.48 7.34 6.93
CA MET A 76 -24.41 7.24 5.82
C MET A 76 -25.76 7.88 6.18
N ASN A 77 -26.89 7.27 5.80
CA ASN A 77 -28.23 7.79 6.10
C ASN A 77 -28.83 7.23 7.41
N HIS A 78 -28.08 6.45 8.20
CA HIS A 78 -28.65 5.67 9.31
C HIS A 78 -27.84 5.70 10.61
N PHE A 79 -26.52 5.58 10.55
CA PHE A 79 -25.67 5.28 11.70
C PHE A 79 -25.28 6.54 12.47
N THR A 80 -25.19 6.44 13.79
CA THR A 80 -24.85 7.55 14.69
C THR A 80 -23.59 7.22 15.51
N PRO A 81 -22.37 7.59 15.06
CA PRO A 81 -21.11 7.19 15.72
C PRO A 81 -20.92 7.69 17.16
N ASN A 82 -21.75 8.63 17.61
CA ASN A 82 -21.78 9.06 19.01
C ASN A 82 -22.48 8.06 19.94
N VAL A 83 -23.25 7.11 19.38
CA VAL A 83 -23.77 5.95 20.09
C VAL A 83 -22.64 4.92 20.20
N ILE A 84 -22.32 4.54 21.44
CA ILE A 84 -21.25 3.59 21.76
C ILE A 84 -21.87 2.38 22.46
N ASN A 85 -21.58 1.19 21.97
CA ASN A 85 -22.05 -0.06 22.56
C ASN A 85 -21.24 -0.44 23.82
N THR A 86 -21.64 -1.52 24.49
CA THR A 86 -20.98 -2.00 25.73
C THR A 86 -19.52 -2.42 25.55
N ASN A 87 -19.09 -2.68 24.32
CA ASN A 87 -17.72 -3.05 23.97
C ASN A 87 -16.85 -1.83 23.63
N GLY A 88 -17.40 -0.60 23.77
CA GLY A 88 -16.70 0.63 23.41
C GLY A 88 -16.67 0.92 21.91
N GLN A 89 -17.44 0.19 21.11
CA GLN A 89 -17.51 0.38 19.66
C GLN A 89 -18.61 1.38 19.29
N ARG A 90 -18.29 2.26 18.34
CA ARG A 90 -19.22 3.25 17.80
C ARG A 90 -20.15 2.62 16.76
N GLU A 91 -21.38 3.12 16.67
CA GLU A 91 -22.31 2.76 15.60
C GLU A 91 -21.89 3.44 14.29
N ILE A 92 -21.28 2.67 13.38
CA ILE A 92 -20.73 3.16 12.12
C ILE A 92 -21.33 2.43 10.91
N ALA A 93 -21.29 3.07 9.74
CA ALA A 93 -21.71 2.52 8.47
C ALA A 93 -20.71 1.50 7.91
N SER A 94 -20.57 0.36 8.59
CA SER A 94 -19.71 -0.76 8.20
C SER A 94 -20.14 -2.05 8.92
N TRP A 95 -19.97 -3.18 8.24
CA TRP A 95 -20.05 -4.51 8.89
C TRP A 95 -18.78 -4.88 9.66
N TYR A 96 -17.68 -4.15 9.43
CA TYR A 96 -16.36 -4.45 9.96
C TYR A 96 -15.82 -3.28 10.76
N TYR A 97 -15.24 -3.54 11.92
CA TYR A 97 -14.76 -2.49 12.81
C TYR A 97 -13.25 -2.28 12.67
N PRO A 98 -12.75 -1.07 12.28
CA PRO A 98 -11.33 -0.82 12.15
C PRO A 98 -10.59 -1.13 13.46
N LEU A 99 -9.40 -1.73 13.40
CA LEU A 99 -8.66 -2.14 14.60
C LEU A 99 -8.31 -0.96 15.51
N ILE A 100 -8.08 0.22 14.93
CA ILE A 100 -7.79 1.47 15.65
C ILE A 100 -9.06 2.31 15.96
N GLY A 101 -10.24 1.78 15.67
CA GLY A 101 -11.52 2.50 15.70
C GLY A 101 -11.73 3.40 14.47
N PRO A 102 -12.95 3.95 14.28
CA PRO A 102 -13.23 4.85 13.16
C PRO A 102 -12.42 6.13 13.30
N TYR A 103 -11.93 6.64 12.18
CA TYR A 103 -10.86 7.63 12.12
C TYR A 103 -11.12 8.74 11.10
N ASP A 104 -10.31 9.80 11.17
CA ASP A 104 -10.27 10.83 10.13
C ASP A 104 -9.10 10.58 9.17
N SER A 105 -9.38 10.59 7.88
CA SER A 105 -8.39 10.40 6.81
C SER A 105 -7.43 11.60 6.65
N ALA A 106 -7.62 12.70 7.38
CA ALA A 106 -6.65 13.78 7.50
C ALA A 106 -5.75 13.66 8.75
N ASP A 107 -6.01 12.73 9.67
CA ASP A 107 -5.25 12.62 10.91
C ASP A 107 -3.82 12.11 10.65
N PRO A 108 -2.77 12.89 10.98
CA PRO A 108 -1.39 12.51 10.72
C PRO A 108 -0.96 11.21 11.41
N VAL A 109 -1.55 10.86 12.56
CA VAL A 109 -1.24 9.62 13.29
C VAL A 109 -1.87 8.42 12.58
N VAL A 110 -3.04 8.60 11.96
CA VAL A 110 -3.73 7.59 11.16
C VAL A 110 -3.01 7.37 9.82
N LEU A 111 -2.63 8.46 9.16
CA LEU A 111 -1.85 8.40 7.92
C LEU A 111 -0.49 7.72 8.12
N GLU A 112 0.20 8.00 9.24
CA GLU A 112 1.43 7.31 9.65
C GLU A 112 1.18 5.79 9.80
N TYR A 113 0.12 5.42 10.52
CA TYR A 113 -0.28 4.02 10.69
C TYR A 113 -0.57 3.31 9.36
N HIS A 114 -1.34 3.92 8.46
CA HIS A 114 -1.68 3.34 7.16
C HIS A 114 -0.46 3.06 6.29
N VAL A 115 0.44 4.04 6.13
CA VAL A 115 1.61 3.85 5.27
C VAL A 115 2.60 2.85 5.84
N LEU A 116 2.69 2.73 7.16
CA LEU A 116 3.49 1.68 7.79
C LEU A 116 2.90 0.29 7.55
N LEU A 117 1.58 0.14 7.66
CA LEU A 117 0.90 -1.12 7.32
C LEU A 117 1.11 -1.51 5.85
N MET A 118 0.99 -0.55 4.92
CA MET A 118 1.26 -0.79 3.50
C MET A 118 2.70 -1.28 3.31
N LYS A 119 3.68 -0.55 3.84
CA LYS A 119 5.11 -0.89 3.74
C LYS A 119 5.41 -2.28 4.28
N LEU A 120 4.99 -2.55 5.51
CA LEU A 120 5.22 -3.82 6.20
C LEU A 120 4.42 -4.96 5.57
N GLY A 121 3.24 -4.69 5.03
CA GLY A 121 2.38 -5.65 4.34
C GLY A 121 2.89 -6.10 2.97
N GLY A 122 3.95 -5.47 2.45
CA GLY A 122 4.50 -5.79 1.13
C GLY A 122 3.81 -5.07 -0.03
N VAL A 123 3.15 -3.96 0.27
CA VAL A 123 2.56 -3.04 -0.69
C VAL A 123 3.59 -1.96 -1.03
N ASP A 124 3.73 -1.67 -2.32
CA ASP A 124 4.66 -0.69 -2.87
C ASP A 124 4.04 0.72 -2.97
N GLY A 125 2.72 0.86 -2.88
CA GLY A 125 2.05 2.16 -2.91
C GLY A 125 0.51 2.12 -2.85
N ALA A 126 -0.11 3.29 -2.97
CA ALA A 126 -1.57 3.44 -2.97
C ALA A 126 -2.11 4.00 -4.30
N ILE A 127 -3.24 3.49 -4.76
CA ILE A 127 -4.07 4.06 -5.81
C ILE A 127 -5.26 4.70 -5.10
N VAL A 128 -5.35 6.02 -5.10
CA VAL A 128 -6.39 6.73 -4.35
C VAL A 128 -7.62 6.93 -5.22
N ASP A 129 -8.78 6.56 -4.70
CA ASP A 129 -10.06 6.89 -5.31
C ASP A 129 -10.30 8.40 -5.24
N TRP A 130 -10.38 9.05 -6.39
CA TRP A 130 -10.21 10.49 -6.51
C TRP A 130 -11.34 11.14 -7.30
N TYR A 131 -11.96 12.13 -6.66
CA TYR A 131 -13.24 12.70 -7.10
C TYR A 131 -13.09 14.08 -7.77
N GLY A 132 -11.87 14.56 -7.98
CA GLY A 132 -11.62 15.93 -8.43
C GLY A 132 -11.35 16.90 -7.28
N MET A 133 -11.04 18.15 -7.63
CA MET A 133 -10.67 19.21 -6.68
C MET A 133 -11.80 20.20 -6.39
N ASP A 134 -12.94 20.04 -7.06
CA ASP A 134 -14.04 20.99 -7.01
C ASP A 134 -14.74 21.01 -5.65
N ASN A 135 -15.20 22.20 -5.26
CA ASN A 135 -15.95 22.38 -4.01
C ASN A 135 -17.42 21.96 -4.20
N TYR A 136 -17.61 20.67 -4.46
CA TYR A 136 -18.90 20.04 -4.70
C TYR A 136 -18.96 18.73 -3.91
N ASN A 137 -20.07 18.48 -3.20
CA ASN A 137 -20.18 17.40 -2.21
C ASN A 137 -18.95 17.35 -1.28
N ASP A 138 -18.24 16.22 -1.24
CA ASP A 138 -17.02 15.99 -0.46
C ASP A 138 -15.73 16.00 -1.33
N TYR A 139 -15.81 16.37 -2.61
CA TYR A 139 -14.71 16.14 -3.56
C TYR A 139 -13.44 16.92 -3.19
N ALA A 140 -13.55 18.24 -2.96
CA ALA A 140 -12.44 19.06 -2.47
C ALA A 140 -11.85 18.54 -1.15
N ALA A 141 -12.70 18.07 -0.23
CA ALA A 141 -12.25 17.51 1.05
C ALA A 141 -11.48 16.20 0.87
N ASN A 142 -11.91 15.35 -0.06
CA ASN A 142 -11.24 14.10 -0.44
C ASN A 142 -9.92 14.40 -1.16
N ASN A 143 -9.85 15.43 -1.99
CA ASN A 143 -8.61 15.88 -2.63
C ASN A 143 -7.58 16.40 -1.62
N LEU A 144 -7.98 17.17 -0.61
CA LEU A 144 -7.06 17.61 0.46
C LEU A 144 -6.51 16.42 1.27
N ARG A 145 -7.35 15.42 1.55
CA ARG A 145 -6.94 14.19 2.24
C ARG A 145 -6.05 13.30 1.37
N THR A 146 -6.28 13.29 0.06
CA THR A 146 -5.39 12.65 -0.92
C THR A 146 -3.98 13.27 -0.88
N LEU A 147 -3.89 14.60 -0.87
CA LEU A 147 -2.62 15.31 -0.73
C LEU A 147 -1.91 14.96 0.59
N ALA A 148 -2.65 14.95 1.70
CA ALA A 148 -2.11 14.59 3.01
C ALA A 148 -1.57 13.14 3.04
N LEU A 149 -2.30 12.17 2.47
CA LEU A 149 -1.82 10.81 2.32
C LEU A 149 -0.52 10.76 1.52
N PHE A 150 -0.42 11.50 0.42
CA PHE A 150 0.78 11.49 -0.42
C PHE A 150 2.02 12.07 0.27
N ASP A 151 1.86 12.97 1.23
CA ASP A 151 2.98 13.38 2.08
C ASP A 151 3.52 12.21 2.92
N TYR A 152 2.64 11.33 3.40
CA TYR A 152 3.03 10.15 4.17
C TYR A 152 3.55 9.00 3.29
N THR A 153 3.00 8.79 2.09
CA THR A 153 3.56 7.78 1.16
C THR A 153 4.99 8.14 0.79
N ARG A 154 5.29 9.42 0.53
CA ARG A 154 6.67 9.90 0.32
C ARG A 154 7.57 9.63 1.52
N LYS A 155 7.13 9.93 2.74
CA LYS A 155 7.88 9.64 3.97
C LYS A 155 8.18 8.14 4.15
N ALA A 156 7.27 7.27 3.73
CA ALA A 156 7.45 5.82 3.78
C ALA A 156 8.19 5.23 2.55
N GLY A 157 8.56 6.06 1.58
CA GLY A 157 9.16 5.62 0.32
C GLY A 157 8.23 4.75 -0.52
N LEU A 158 6.92 5.00 -0.43
CA LEU A 158 5.86 4.33 -1.21
C LEU A 158 5.51 5.15 -2.45
N LYS A 159 5.04 4.46 -3.49
CA LYS A 159 4.47 5.06 -4.69
C LYS A 159 3.03 5.50 -4.47
N PHE A 160 2.53 6.32 -5.38
CA PHE A 160 1.11 6.66 -5.41
C PHE A 160 0.57 6.89 -6.83
N SER A 161 -0.74 6.75 -6.98
CA SER A 161 -1.48 6.95 -8.23
C SER A 161 -2.89 7.44 -7.91
N LEU A 162 -3.61 7.89 -8.93
CA LEU A 162 -5.03 8.23 -8.83
C LEU A 162 -5.89 7.22 -9.61
N CYS A 163 -7.07 6.93 -9.06
CA CYS A 163 -8.19 6.36 -9.78
C CYS A 163 -9.28 7.44 -9.86
N TYR A 164 -9.47 8.03 -11.03
CA TYR A 164 -10.43 9.11 -11.21
C TYR A 164 -11.86 8.57 -11.35
N GLU A 165 -12.81 9.07 -10.56
CA GLU A 165 -14.23 8.70 -10.65
C GLU A 165 -14.96 9.67 -11.59
N ASP A 166 -15.09 9.35 -12.88
CA ASP A 166 -15.72 10.26 -13.86
C ASP A 166 -17.24 10.40 -13.69
N ALA A 167 -17.87 9.56 -12.85
CA ALA A 167 -19.25 9.75 -12.41
C ALA A 167 -19.46 11.05 -11.62
N THR A 168 -18.41 11.62 -11.04
CA THR A 168 -18.45 12.92 -10.36
C THR A 168 -19.00 14.02 -11.25
N ILE A 169 -18.63 14.01 -12.53
CA ILE A 169 -19.12 14.94 -13.55
C ILE A 169 -20.63 14.85 -13.73
N LYS A 170 -21.20 13.64 -13.68
CA LYS A 170 -22.66 13.47 -13.72
C LYS A 170 -23.31 14.22 -12.57
N ASN A 171 -22.78 14.08 -11.36
CA ASN A 171 -23.34 14.72 -10.18
C ASN A 171 -23.23 16.25 -10.26
N GLU A 172 -22.11 16.79 -10.72
CA GLU A 172 -21.91 18.23 -10.89
C GLU A 172 -22.83 18.82 -11.95
N VAL A 173 -23.01 18.12 -13.08
CA VAL A 173 -23.96 18.52 -14.12
C VAL A 173 -25.39 18.47 -13.59
N SER A 174 -25.78 17.39 -12.91
CA SER A 174 -27.12 17.26 -12.33
C SER A 174 -27.40 18.30 -11.25
N GLY A 175 -26.39 18.70 -10.48
CA GLY A 175 -26.48 19.76 -9.48
C GLY A 175 -26.34 21.19 -10.04
N GLY A 176 -26.09 21.34 -11.34
CA GLY A 176 -25.90 22.65 -11.98
C GLY A 176 -24.58 23.35 -11.61
N PHE A 177 -23.61 22.62 -11.03
CA PHE A 177 -22.28 23.14 -10.72
C PHE A 177 -21.48 23.45 -12.00
N ILE A 178 -21.62 22.59 -13.01
CA ILE A 178 -21.14 22.83 -14.38
C ILE A 178 -22.25 22.58 -15.40
N ALA A 179 -22.15 23.23 -16.56
CA ALA A 179 -23.01 22.90 -17.70
C ALA A 179 -22.53 21.61 -18.40
N ALA A 180 -23.46 20.76 -18.85
CA ALA A 180 -23.12 19.53 -19.59
C ALA A 180 -22.25 19.80 -20.83
N THR A 181 -22.48 20.91 -21.53
CA THR A 181 -21.68 21.33 -22.69
C THR A 181 -20.23 21.68 -22.34
N SER A 182 -19.94 21.94 -21.07
CA SER A 182 -18.61 22.28 -20.57
C SER A 182 -17.87 21.07 -19.98
N ALA A 183 -18.48 19.88 -19.94
CA ALA A 183 -17.92 18.73 -19.21
C ALA A 183 -16.52 18.31 -19.68
N VAL A 184 -16.27 18.25 -21.00
CA VAL A 184 -14.94 17.92 -21.53
C VAL A 184 -13.93 19.01 -21.18
N THR A 185 -14.29 20.29 -21.34
CA THR A 185 -13.42 21.42 -20.97
C THR A 185 -13.12 21.45 -19.49
N HIS A 186 -14.09 21.08 -18.65
CA HIS A 186 -13.91 20.97 -17.21
C HIS A 186 -12.95 19.82 -16.87
N ALA A 187 -13.15 18.62 -17.42
CA ALA A 187 -12.25 17.49 -17.23
C ALA A 187 -10.82 17.76 -17.75
N GLN A 188 -10.66 18.58 -18.80
CA GLN A 188 -9.33 19.07 -19.21
C GLN A 188 -8.66 19.89 -18.10
N GLN A 189 -9.39 20.78 -17.41
CA GLN A 189 -8.86 21.52 -16.25
C GLN A 189 -8.52 20.58 -15.09
N THR A 190 -9.36 19.57 -14.85
CA THR A 190 -9.07 18.51 -13.87
C THR A 190 -7.76 17.79 -14.20
N MET A 191 -7.52 17.45 -15.47
CA MET A 191 -6.26 16.81 -15.88
C MET A 191 -5.04 17.74 -15.79
N LEU A 192 -5.20 19.04 -16.07
CA LEU A 192 -4.13 20.03 -15.86
C LEU A 192 -3.78 20.20 -14.37
N TYR A 193 -4.79 20.15 -13.49
CA TYR A 193 -4.58 20.08 -12.05
C TYR A 193 -3.79 18.82 -11.67
N VAL A 194 -4.17 17.66 -12.23
CA VAL A 194 -3.46 16.39 -11.98
C VAL A 194 -2.01 16.45 -12.46
N GLN A 195 -1.77 17.02 -13.64
CA GLN A 195 -0.43 17.19 -14.18
C GLN A 195 0.46 18.03 -13.24
N THR A 196 -0.09 19.14 -12.78
CA THR A 196 0.63 20.13 -11.97
C THR A 196 0.96 19.58 -10.58
N ASN A 197 -0.01 18.91 -9.94
CA ASN A 197 0.09 18.54 -8.52
C ASN A 197 0.59 17.11 -8.29
N PHE A 198 0.45 16.22 -9.28
CA PHE A 198 0.75 14.79 -9.07
C PHE A 198 1.70 14.22 -10.12
N PHE A 199 1.46 14.43 -11.43
CA PHE A 199 2.24 13.73 -12.45
C PHE A 199 3.72 14.09 -12.45
N ASN A 200 4.11 15.27 -11.99
CA ASN A 200 5.53 15.65 -11.93
C ASN A 200 6.26 15.05 -10.70
N ASP A 201 5.56 14.38 -9.79
CA ASP A 201 6.15 13.81 -8.60
C ASP A 201 6.95 12.52 -8.91
N PRO A 202 8.20 12.38 -8.42
CA PRO A 202 9.00 11.17 -8.65
C PRO A 202 8.43 9.90 -7.97
N SER A 203 7.56 10.05 -6.98
CA SER A 203 6.83 8.97 -6.33
C SER A 203 5.50 8.64 -7.01
N PHE A 204 5.07 9.41 -8.02
CA PHE A 204 3.92 9.02 -8.84
C PHE A 204 4.25 7.73 -9.61
N LEU A 205 3.32 6.77 -9.61
CA LEU A 205 3.50 5.47 -10.25
C LEU A 205 3.63 5.67 -11.77
N ARG A 206 4.61 4.99 -12.37
CA ARG A 206 4.85 5.06 -13.81
C ARG A 206 4.94 3.69 -14.45
N TRP A 207 4.35 3.57 -15.63
CA TRP A 207 4.55 2.44 -16.53
C TRP A 207 5.18 2.96 -17.83
N ARG A 208 6.37 2.45 -18.18
CA ARG A 208 7.16 2.93 -19.34
C ARG A 208 7.30 4.46 -19.40
N ASN A 209 7.62 5.07 -18.25
CA ASN A 209 7.74 6.52 -18.04
C ASN A 209 6.43 7.33 -18.15
N GLN A 210 5.30 6.72 -18.45
CA GLN A 210 4.00 7.40 -18.43
C GLN A 210 3.40 7.37 -17.02
N PRO A 211 2.77 8.46 -16.54
CA PRO A 211 2.04 8.44 -15.28
C PRO A 211 0.88 7.45 -15.38
N VAL A 212 0.75 6.56 -14.40
CA VAL A 212 -0.38 5.63 -14.33
C VAL A 212 -1.61 6.37 -13.83
N LEU A 213 -2.70 6.31 -14.59
CA LEU A 213 -3.99 6.90 -14.20
C LEU A 213 -5.07 5.84 -14.40
N LEU A 214 -5.83 5.56 -13.35
CA LEU A 214 -6.98 4.67 -13.43
C LEU A 214 -8.26 5.49 -13.53
N ASN A 215 -9.34 4.87 -14.01
CA ASN A 215 -10.70 5.40 -13.92
C ASN A 215 -11.66 4.27 -13.57
N VAL A 216 -12.33 4.39 -12.42
CA VAL A 216 -13.49 3.55 -12.09
C VAL A 216 -14.63 4.04 -12.99
N GLY A 217 -14.86 3.30 -14.07
CA GLY A 217 -15.64 3.76 -15.22
C GLY A 217 -15.03 3.33 -16.57
N PRO A 218 -15.41 3.98 -17.67
CA PRO A 218 -16.08 5.29 -17.71
C PRO A 218 -17.59 5.22 -17.47
N LYS A 219 -18.12 6.13 -16.64
CA LYS A 219 -19.55 6.26 -16.33
C LYS A 219 -20.20 7.49 -16.98
N TYR A 220 -19.44 8.56 -17.21
CA TYR A 220 -19.93 9.78 -17.88
C TYR A 220 -19.27 9.98 -19.25
N PHE A 221 -17.93 9.83 -19.33
CA PHE A 221 -17.19 9.95 -20.58
C PHE A 221 -17.02 8.59 -21.27
N THR A 222 -18.09 8.05 -21.84
CA THR A 222 -18.09 6.68 -22.38
C THR A 222 -17.42 6.54 -23.75
N SER A 223 -17.18 7.63 -24.48
CA SER A 223 -16.57 7.58 -25.82
C SER A 223 -15.05 7.79 -25.78
N ASN A 224 -14.33 7.05 -26.62
CA ASN A 224 -12.88 7.22 -26.78
C ASN A 224 -12.48 8.66 -27.17
N SER A 225 -13.26 9.31 -28.03
CA SER A 225 -13.00 10.68 -28.46
C SER A 225 -13.04 11.71 -27.32
N GLN A 226 -13.87 11.49 -26.29
CA GLN A 226 -13.89 12.38 -25.12
C GLN A 226 -12.57 12.29 -24.36
N TRP A 227 -12.08 11.09 -24.08
CA TRP A 227 -10.80 10.91 -23.39
C TRP A 227 -9.59 11.41 -24.20
N VAL A 228 -9.60 11.22 -25.53
CA VAL A 228 -8.59 11.85 -26.41
C VAL A 228 -8.62 13.37 -26.26
N ALA A 229 -9.81 13.98 -26.25
CA ALA A 229 -9.94 15.43 -26.04
C ALA A 229 -9.51 15.86 -24.63
N ILE A 230 -9.86 15.09 -23.59
CA ILE A 230 -9.49 15.37 -22.20
C ILE A 230 -7.97 15.37 -22.02
N PHE A 231 -7.27 14.39 -22.58
CA PHE A 231 -5.80 14.31 -22.46
C PHE A 231 -5.04 15.21 -23.43
N SER A 232 -5.71 15.83 -24.41
CA SER A 232 -5.05 16.68 -25.41
C SER A 232 -4.38 17.94 -24.84
N VAL A 233 -4.75 18.34 -23.63
CA VAL A 233 -4.17 19.51 -22.93
C VAL A 233 -2.91 19.19 -22.13
N LEU A 234 -2.59 17.90 -21.97
CA LEU A 234 -1.43 17.45 -21.20
C LEU A 234 -0.14 17.55 -22.02
N ASP A 235 0.97 17.83 -21.33
CA ASP A 235 2.30 17.81 -21.93
C ASP A 235 2.59 16.43 -22.53
N PRO A 236 3.33 16.32 -23.64
CA PRO A 236 3.66 15.03 -24.25
C PRO A 236 4.32 14.03 -23.30
N THR A 237 5.12 14.51 -22.35
CA THR A 237 5.79 13.67 -21.32
C THR A 237 4.85 13.21 -20.20
N ASN A 238 3.66 13.80 -20.10
CA ASN A 238 2.66 13.55 -19.07
C ASN A 238 1.41 12.85 -19.61
N GLN A 239 1.43 12.39 -20.86
CA GLN A 239 0.38 11.53 -21.41
C GLN A 239 0.28 10.24 -20.59
N PRO A 240 -0.89 9.93 -19.98
CA PRO A 240 -0.99 8.88 -19.00
C PRO A 240 -1.04 7.48 -19.63
N ALA A 241 -0.47 6.51 -18.92
CA ALA A 241 -0.84 5.11 -19.06
C ALA A 241 -2.22 4.93 -18.42
N PHE A 242 -3.26 5.07 -19.23
CA PHE A 242 -4.64 5.10 -18.77
C PHE A 242 -5.28 3.70 -18.72
N PHE A 243 -5.93 3.38 -17.61
CA PHE A 243 -6.60 2.09 -17.36
C PHE A 243 -8.04 2.32 -16.88
N THR A 244 -9.01 1.87 -17.66
CA THR A 244 -10.44 1.92 -17.31
C THR A 244 -10.89 0.65 -16.59
N GLU A 245 -12.04 0.68 -15.94
CA GLU A 245 -12.62 -0.52 -15.30
C GLU A 245 -13.16 -1.48 -16.37
N ASP A 246 -12.85 -2.77 -16.23
CA ASP A 246 -13.30 -3.94 -17.00
C ASP A 246 -13.02 -4.00 -18.50
N ASN A 247 -12.93 -2.84 -19.18
CA ASN A 247 -12.86 -2.75 -20.63
C ASN A 247 -11.95 -1.59 -21.02
N ARG A 248 -10.98 -1.87 -21.89
CA ARG A 248 -10.04 -0.86 -22.38
C ARG A 248 -10.71 0.09 -23.39
N LEU A 249 -10.50 1.40 -23.23
CA LEU A 249 -10.66 2.38 -24.31
C LEU A 249 -9.41 2.43 -25.21
N PRO A 250 -9.54 2.64 -26.53
CA PRO A 250 -8.40 2.70 -27.46
C PRO A 250 -7.27 3.66 -27.06
N VAL A 251 -7.60 4.82 -26.49
CA VAL A 251 -6.64 5.81 -25.97
C VAL A 251 -5.84 5.30 -24.77
N GLY A 252 -6.39 4.33 -24.01
CA GLY A 252 -5.77 3.75 -22.84
C GLY A 252 -4.78 2.63 -23.14
N ALA A 253 -3.89 2.39 -22.18
CA ALA A 253 -2.94 1.28 -22.19
C ALA A 253 -3.63 -0.06 -21.89
N GLY A 254 -4.74 -0.04 -21.16
CA GLY A 254 -5.37 -1.25 -20.66
C GLY A 254 -6.68 -1.00 -19.91
N ALA A 255 -7.05 -1.98 -19.10
CA ALA A 255 -8.09 -1.87 -18.09
C ALA A 255 -7.67 -2.62 -16.81
N PHE A 256 -8.51 -2.54 -15.79
CA PHE A 256 -8.39 -3.30 -14.54
C PHE A 256 -9.69 -4.01 -14.21
N ASN A 257 -9.62 -5.18 -13.58
CA ASN A 257 -10.80 -5.88 -13.08
C ASN A 257 -11.20 -5.35 -11.68
N TRP A 258 -12.45 -5.57 -11.27
CA TRP A 258 -13.06 -5.13 -10.01
C TRP A 258 -13.97 -6.24 -9.45
N PRO A 259 -14.41 -6.22 -8.18
CA PRO A 259 -15.49 -7.09 -7.71
C PRO A 259 -16.73 -7.03 -8.62
N PRO A 260 -17.10 -8.11 -9.36
CA PRO A 260 -18.14 -8.06 -10.38
C PRO A 260 -19.54 -8.27 -9.77
N MET A 261 -19.92 -7.41 -8.82
CA MET A 261 -21.11 -7.64 -7.99
C MET A 261 -22.41 -7.66 -8.78
N TRP A 262 -22.45 -7.05 -9.97
CA TRP A 262 -23.57 -7.18 -10.91
C TRP A 262 -23.86 -8.65 -11.31
N MET A 263 -22.87 -9.55 -11.31
CA MET A 263 -23.10 -10.98 -11.58
C MET A 263 -23.84 -11.69 -10.45
N SER A 264 -23.74 -11.18 -9.21
CA SER A 264 -24.41 -11.74 -8.03
C SER A 264 -25.93 -11.74 -8.14
N GLN A 265 -26.49 -10.82 -8.94
CA GLN A 265 -27.94 -10.66 -9.15
C GLN A 265 -28.59 -11.91 -9.75
N THR A 266 -27.83 -12.70 -10.51
CA THR A 266 -28.30 -13.96 -11.10
C THR A 266 -28.37 -15.12 -10.08
N ASN A 267 -27.88 -14.91 -8.86
CA ASN A 267 -27.80 -15.89 -7.79
C ASN A 267 -28.23 -15.26 -6.44
N ASN A 268 -29.40 -14.63 -6.42
CA ASN A 268 -30.02 -14.05 -5.22
C ASN A 268 -29.10 -13.07 -4.45
N GLY A 269 -28.29 -12.30 -5.17
CA GLY A 269 -27.36 -11.33 -4.60
C GLY A 269 -26.06 -11.94 -4.07
N VAL A 270 -25.76 -13.22 -4.32
CA VAL A 270 -24.50 -13.86 -3.90
C VAL A 270 -23.62 -14.16 -5.11
N LEU A 271 -22.40 -13.62 -5.13
CA LEU A 271 -21.40 -13.94 -6.13
C LEU A 271 -20.70 -15.25 -5.76
N SER A 272 -20.97 -16.32 -6.52
CA SER A 272 -20.34 -17.63 -6.30
C SER A 272 -18.89 -17.67 -6.82
N ALA A 273 -18.10 -18.61 -6.28
CA ALA A 273 -16.72 -18.83 -6.73
C ALA A 273 -16.61 -19.15 -8.23
N SER A 274 -17.60 -19.86 -8.81
CA SER A 274 -17.61 -20.18 -10.25
C SER A 274 -17.92 -18.96 -11.12
N GLN A 275 -18.82 -18.07 -10.67
CA GLN A 275 -19.08 -16.80 -11.34
C GLN A 275 -17.84 -15.88 -11.29
N LEU A 276 -17.19 -15.80 -10.12
CA LEU A 276 -15.95 -15.05 -9.97
C LEU A 276 -14.84 -15.59 -10.89
N ALA A 277 -14.60 -16.91 -10.90
CA ALA A 277 -13.62 -17.52 -11.79
C ALA A 277 -13.93 -17.28 -13.27
N THR A 278 -15.22 -17.33 -13.64
CA THR A 278 -15.67 -17.02 -15.01
C THR A 278 -15.36 -15.57 -15.37
N TYR A 279 -15.67 -14.63 -14.49
CA TYR A 279 -15.36 -13.21 -14.70
C TYR A 279 -13.86 -12.96 -14.90
N LEU A 280 -13.01 -13.50 -14.02
CA LEU A 280 -11.56 -13.33 -14.12
C LEU A 280 -11.01 -13.93 -15.42
N SER A 281 -11.48 -15.12 -15.81
CA SER A 281 -11.12 -15.75 -17.08
C SER A 281 -11.56 -14.93 -18.30
N LEU A 282 -12.74 -14.32 -18.24
CA LEU A 282 -13.25 -13.45 -19.31
C LEU A 282 -12.46 -12.15 -19.40
N PHE A 283 -12.06 -11.57 -18.27
CA PHE A 283 -11.18 -10.40 -18.26
C PHE A 283 -9.84 -10.72 -18.92
N GLU A 284 -9.20 -11.84 -18.56
CA GLU A 284 -7.95 -12.30 -19.18
C GLU A 284 -8.10 -12.52 -20.70
N GLN A 285 -9.22 -13.12 -21.13
CA GLN A 285 -9.49 -13.29 -22.56
C GLN A 285 -9.53 -11.94 -23.31
N LYS A 286 -10.12 -10.89 -22.72
CA LYS A 286 -10.13 -9.55 -23.33
C LYS A 286 -8.73 -8.96 -23.47
N VAL A 287 -7.87 -9.19 -22.48
CA VAL A 287 -6.47 -8.71 -22.49
C VAL A 287 -5.71 -9.26 -23.70
N PHE A 288 -5.88 -10.55 -24.00
CA PHE A 288 -5.13 -11.24 -25.06
C PHE A 288 -5.84 -11.30 -26.42
N ALA A 289 -7.14 -10.97 -26.47
CA ALA A 289 -7.90 -10.92 -27.72
C ALA A 289 -7.28 -9.90 -28.69
N PRO A 290 -7.07 -10.23 -29.98
CA PRO A 290 -6.50 -9.30 -30.95
C PRO A 290 -7.41 -8.08 -31.22
N PRO A 291 -6.87 -6.84 -31.23
CA PRO A 291 -5.50 -6.48 -30.83
C PRO A 291 -5.33 -6.52 -29.31
N ALA A 292 -4.33 -7.29 -28.85
CA ALA A 292 -4.04 -7.44 -27.43
C ALA A 292 -3.77 -6.08 -26.76
N TRP A 293 -4.09 -5.97 -25.48
CA TRP A 293 -3.89 -4.74 -24.73
C TRP A 293 -2.39 -4.51 -24.46
N PRO A 294 -1.88 -3.26 -24.56
CA PRO A 294 -0.51 -2.94 -24.19
C PRO A 294 -0.11 -3.34 -22.77
N ALA A 295 -1.03 -3.19 -21.82
CA ALA A 295 -0.91 -3.61 -20.42
C ALA A 295 -2.30 -3.79 -19.80
N TYR A 296 -2.33 -4.24 -18.55
CA TYR A 296 -3.52 -4.34 -17.72
C TYR A 296 -3.10 -4.30 -16.25
N VAL A 297 -4.03 -3.99 -15.35
CA VAL A 297 -3.82 -4.05 -13.90
C VAL A 297 -4.70 -5.16 -13.36
N SER A 298 -4.14 -6.08 -12.60
CA SER A 298 -4.92 -7.18 -12.02
C SER A 298 -5.29 -6.86 -10.58
N SER A 299 -6.57 -6.99 -10.26
CA SER A 299 -7.10 -6.71 -8.94
C SER A 299 -7.32 -7.98 -8.12
N ALA A 300 -7.02 -7.90 -6.84
CA ALA A 300 -7.30 -8.92 -5.83
C ALA A 300 -8.15 -8.33 -4.70
N PHE A 301 -9.17 -9.05 -4.25
CA PHE A 301 -10.10 -8.58 -3.23
C PHE A 301 -10.51 -9.72 -2.30
N PRO A 302 -10.70 -9.44 -1.00
CA PRO A 302 -10.90 -10.51 -0.02
C PRO A 302 -12.34 -11.00 0.07
N ARG A 303 -13.29 -10.09 -0.12
CA ARG A 303 -14.73 -10.28 0.05
C ARG A 303 -15.48 -9.05 -0.50
N PHE A 304 -16.79 -9.09 -0.49
CA PHE A 304 -17.65 -7.92 -0.70
C PHE A 304 -18.90 -8.08 0.16
N HIS A 305 -19.19 -7.10 1.01
CA HIS A 305 -20.37 -7.10 1.87
C HIS A 305 -20.72 -5.65 2.19
N ASP A 306 -21.52 -5.05 1.31
CA ASP A 306 -21.87 -3.64 1.47
C ASP A 306 -22.86 -3.42 2.61
N ILE A 307 -22.76 -2.24 3.23
CA ILE A 307 -23.68 -1.80 4.29
C ILE A 307 -24.89 -1.04 3.72
N TYR A 308 -24.96 -0.79 2.42
CA TYR A 308 -25.82 0.24 1.83
C TYR A 308 -27.31 0.01 2.08
N ALA A 309 -27.77 -1.25 2.04
CA ALA A 309 -29.15 -1.60 2.34
C ALA A 309 -29.50 -1.31 3.81
N GLN A 310 -28.62 -1.70 4.74
CA GLN A 310 -28.79 -1.44 6.17
C GLN A 310 -28.68 0.06 6.49
N ALA A 311 -27.84 0.77 5.73
CA ALA A 311 -27.62 2.20 5.84
C ALA A 311 -28.74 3.05 5.25
N GLY A 312 -29.72 2.45 4.54
CA GLY A 312 -30.75 3.19 3.82
C GLY A 312 -30.23 4.07 2.68
N VAL A 313 -29.11 3.66 2.05
CA VAL A 313 -28.50 4.39 0.92
C VAL A 313 -29.05 3.88 -0.41
N SER A 314 -28.99 2.56 -0.63
CA SER A 314 -29.51 1.89 -1.83
C SER A 314 -29.67 0.39 -1.56
N PRO A 315 -30.33 -0.39 -2.45
CA PRO A 315 -30.25 -1.84 -2.38
C PRO A 315 -28.79 -2.33 -2.41
N SER A 316 -28.50 -3.43 -1.71
CA SER A 316 -27.16 -4.03 -1.72
C SER A 316 -26.73 -4.41 -3.15
N TYR A 317 -25.45 -4.22 -3.45
CA TYR A 317 -24.85 -4.62 -4.72
C TYR A 317 -24.58 -6.12 -4.78
N GLY A 318 -24.46 -6.75 -3.61
CA GLY A 318 -24.43 -8.18 -3.43
C GLY A 318 -23.50 -8.59 -2.29
N TYR A 319 -23.23 -9.89 -2.23
CA TYR A 319 -22.36 -10.51 -1.25
C TYR A 319 -21.36 -11.44 -1.94
N LEU A 320 -20.07 -11.25 -1.66
CA LEU A 320 -19.01 -12.19 -1.99
C LEU A 320 -18.39 -12.65 -0.68
N ASP A 321 -18.53 -13.94 -0.40
CA ASP A 321 -18.05 -14.53 0.84
C ASP A 321 -16.52 -14.47 0.94
N ASP A 322 -16.01 -14.21 2.15
CA ASP A 322 -14.58 -14.29 2.45
C ASP A 322 -14.06 -15.74 2.32
N SER A 323 -14.94 -16.71 2.60
CA SER A 323 -14.64 -18.14 2.59
C SER A 323 -13.38 -18.48 3.40
N ASN A 324 -13.28 -17.89 4.60
CA ASN A 324 -12.14 -18.00 5.51
C ASN A 324 -10.79 -17.64 4.85
N GLY A 325 -10.78 -16.59 4.02
CA GLY A 325 -9.63 -16.11 3.26
C GLY A 325 -9.38 -16.83 1.94
N LEU A 326 -10.15 -17.86 1.58
CA LEU A 326 -9.96 -18.56 0.29
C LEU A 326 -10.24 -17.65 -0.90
N THR A 327 -11.23 -16.76 -0.80
CA THR A 327 -11.54 -15.78 -1.84
C THR A 327 -10.35 -14.88 -2.10
N PHE A 328 -9.76 -14.29 -1.04
CA PHE A 328 -8.58 -13.45 -1.21
C PHE A 328 -7.39 -14.23 -1.74
N SER A 329 -7.14 -15.43 -1.22
CA SER A 329 -6.04 -16.29 -1.64
C SER A 329 -6.12 -16.58 -3.15
N THR A 330 -7.33 -16.85 -3.64
CA THR A 330 -7.57 -17.15 -5.06
C THR A 330 -7.36 -15.90 -5.92
N THR A 331 -8.00 -14.77 -5.61
CA THR A 331 -7.87 -13.55 -6.43
C THR A 331 -6.44 -13.00 -6.39
N LEU A 332 -5.77 -13.08 -5.24
CA LEU A 332 -4.39 -12.65 -5.07
C LEU A 332 -3.41 -13.58 -5.80
N HIS A 333 -3.66 -14.90 -5.81
CA HIS A 333 -2.89 -15.84 -6.62
C HIS A 333 -2.92 -15.46 -8.10
N GLU A 334 -4.11 -15.32 -8.68
CA GLU A 334 -4.29 -15.00 -10.09
C GLU A 334 -3.60 -13.67 -10.45
N ALA A 335 -3.84 -12.62 -9.68
CA ALA A 335 -3.26 -11.30 -9.92
C ALA A 335 -1.72 -11.29 -9.81
N MET A 336 -1.15 -12.02 -8.85
CA MET A 336 0.30 -12.07 -8.65
C MET A 336 1.02 -12.99 -9.63
N ALA A 337 0.35 -14.05 -10.10
CA ALA A 337 0.93 -15.05 -11.00
C ALA A 337 0.89 -14.64 -12.48
N ASP A 338 -0.04 -13.75 -12.87
CA ASP A 338 -0.20 -13.34 -14.27
C ASP A 338 0.88 -12.35 -14.77
N GLY A 339 0.76 -11.94 -16.04
CA GLY A 339 1.68 -11.00 -16.70
C GLY A 339 1.44 -9.51 -16.44
N SER A 340 0.51 -9.12 -15.57
CA SER A 340 0.24 -7.69 -15.29
C SER A 340 1.45 -7.01 -14.64
N PRO A 341 1.85 -5.80 -15.09
CA PRO A 341 2.92 -5.04 -14.44
C PRO A 341 2.53 -4.51 -13.05
N ILE A 342 1.24 -4.38 -12.77
CA ILE A 342 0.70 -3.78 -11.55
C ILE A 342 -0.41 -4.69 -11.02
N VAL A 343 -0.36 -4.99 -9.73
CA VAL A 343 -1.45 -5.59 -8.98
C VAL A 343 -2.09 -4.53 -8.10
N GLN A 344 -3.41 -4.52 -8.02
CA GLN A 344 -4.16 -3.66 -7.11
C GLN A 344 -4.90 -4.53 -6.08
N VAL A 345 -4.67 -4.32 -4.80
CA VAL A 345 -5.49 -4.90 -3.73
C VAL A 345 -6.69 -4.00 -3.48
N VAL A 346 -7.89 -4.54 -3.65
CA VAL A 346 -9.18 -3.86 -3.58
C VAL A 346 -9.89 -4.35 -2.30
N THR A 347 -9.94 -3.56 -1.24
CA THR A 347 -9.34 -2.21 -1.04
C THR A 347 -8.57 -2.18 0.27
N PHE A 348 -7.76 -1.15 0.49
CA PHE A 348 -7.18 -0.90 1.79
C PHE A 348 -8.28 -0.68 2.83
N ASN A 349 -9.21 0.24 2.60
CA ASN A 349 -10.13 0.74 3.63
C ASN A 349 -11.55 1.10 3.16
N ASP A 350 -12.11 0.48 2.12
CA ASP A 350 -13.53 0.70 1.78
C ASP A 350 -14.47 -0.08 2.71
N PHE A 351 -14.72 0.51 3.87
CA PHE A 351 -15.64 0.02 4.90
C PHE A 351 -17.10 -0.02 4.44
N GLY A 352 -17.49 0.82 3.49
CA GLY A 352 -18.86 0.87 2.97
C GLY A 352 -19.22 -0.36 2.14
N GLU A 353 -18.27 -0.85 1.34
CA GLU A 353 -18.43 -2.05 0.51
C GLU A 353 -17.92 -3.35 1.16
N GLY A 354 -17.20 -3.26 2.27
CA GLY A 354 -16.73 -4.44 2.98
C GLY A 354 -15.51 -5.12 2.35
N THR A 355 -14.74 -4.42 1.49
CA THR A 355 -13.61 -5.00 0.72
C THR A 355 -12.24 -4.82 1.41
N ILE A 356 -12.24 -4.32 2.64
CA ILE A 356 -11.09 -3.88 3.45
C ILE A 356 -10.02 -4.97 3.66
N VAL A 357 -8.74 -4.59 3.52
CA VAL A 357 -7.57 -5.34 3.99
C VAL A 357 -6.79 -4.64 5.11
N GLU A 358 -7.10 -3.37 5.41
CA GLU A 358 -6.69 -2.71 6.67
C GLU A 358 -7.11 -3.60 7.85
N PRO A 359 -6.27 -3.74 8.89
CA PRO A 359 -6.62 -4.53 10.05
C PRO A 359 -7.94 -4.11 10.69
N THR A 360 -8.82 -5.09 10.89
CA THR A 360 -10.10 -4.94 11.59
C THR A 360 -10.13 -5.80 12.85
N VAL A 361 -11.14 -5.63 13.71
CA VAL A 361 -11.37 -6.49 14.87
C VAL A 361 -11.62 -7.95 14.43
N GLU A 362 -12.29 -8.14 13.30
CA GLU A 362 -12.72 -9.45 12.79
C GLU A 362 -11.56 -10.24 12.18
N TYR A 363 -10.65 -9.58 11.46
CA TYR A 363 -9.61 -10.26 10.66
C TYR A 363 -8.19 -9.98 11.12
N GLY A 364 -7.98 -9.00 12.01
CA GLY A 364 -6.66 -8.58 12.46
C GLY A 364 -5.74 -8.33 11.27
N TYR A 365 -4.53 -8.89 11.29
CA TYR A 365 -3.53 -8.70 10.24
C TYR A 365 -3.57 -9.76 9.12
N ARG A 366 -4.60 -10.62 9.08
CA ARG A 366 -4.61 -11.80 8.21
C ARG A 366 -4.36 -11.45 6.74
N ASP A 367 -5.09 -10.47 6.21
CA ASP A 367 -5.09 -10.19 4.77
C ASP A 367 -3.76 -9.55 4.33
N LEU A 368 -3.21 -8.61 5.10
CA LEU A 368 -1.85 -8.12 4.85
C LEU A 368 -0.80 -9.23 4.98
N GLY A 369 -0.96 -10.17 5.92
CA GLY A 369 -0.11 -11.35 6.00
C GLY A 369 -0.14 -12.23 4.74
N MET A 370 -1.31 -12.34 4.10
CA MET A 370 -1.44 -13.02 2.81
C MET A 370 -0.73 -12.25 1.70
N VAL A 371 -0.82 -10.91 1.66
CA VAL A 371 -0.03 -10.10 0.71
C VAL A 371 1.46 -10.36 0.85
N GLN A 372 2.00 -10.40 2.09
CA GLN A 372 3.40 -10.73 2.33
C GLN A 372 3.77 -12.14 1.81
N GLN A 373 2.90 -13.14 2.03
CA GLN A 373 3.12 -14.51 1.57
C GLN A 373 3.20 -14.58 0.04
N TYR A 374 2.24 -13.96 -0.66
CA TYR A 374 2.19 -13.98 -2.12
C TYR A 374 3.30 -13.13 -2.74
N ARG A 375 3.70 -12.01 -2.11
CA ARG A 375 4.89 -11.27 -2.50
C ARG A 375 6.14 -12.14 -2.45
N ARG A 376 6.32 -12.92 -1.36
CA ARG A 376 7.43 -13.89 -1.27
C ARG A 376 7.38 -14.94 -2.38
N GLN A 377 6.19 -15.43 -2.69
CA GLN A 377 6.04 -16.49 -3.67
C GLN A 377 6.30 -16.03 -5.11
N TYR A 378 5.84 -14.83 -5.49
CA TYR A 378 5.80 -14.41 -6.90
C TYR A 378 6.78 -13.29 -7.27
N ILE A 379 7.14 -12.42 -6.33
CA ILE A 379 7.87 -11.18 -6.63
C ILE A 379 9.27 -11.18 -5.99
N GLN A 380 9.34 -11.43 -4.68
CA GLN A 380 10.56 -11.26 -3.90
C GLN A 380 10.67 -12.33 -2.81
N SER A 381 11.35 -13.45 -3.11
CA SER A 381 11.46 -14.61 -2.21
C SER A 381 12.12 -14.33 -0.86
N ASP A 382 12.94 -13.30 -0.77
CA ASP A 382 13.62 -12.85 0.45
C ASP A 382 12.93 -11.67 1.13
N PHE A 383 11.66 -11.38 0.79
CA PHE A 383 10.90 -10.29 1.42
C PHE A 383 10.80 -10.50 2.93
N ALA A 384 11.46 -9.61 3.67
CA ALA A 384 11.88 -9.81 5.05
C ALA A 384 10.77 -9.66 6.09
N TYR A 385 9.71 -8.90 5.79
CA TYR A 385 8.67 -8.60 6.76
C TYR A 385 7.70 -9.76 6.97
N THR A 386 7.32 -9.98 8.22
CA THR A 386 6.40 -11.01 8.69
C THR A 386 5.10 -10.38 9.22
N THR A 387 4.07 -11.20 9.44
CA THR A 387 2.79 -10.71 9.94
C THR A 387 2.92 -10.07 11.32
N ASN A 388 3.88 -10.54 12.14
CA ASN A 388 4.14 -9.98 13.47
C ASN A 388 4.68 -8.54 13.39
N ASP A 389 5.41 -8.21 12.34
CA ASP A 389 6.00 -6.88 12.17
C ASP A 389 4.93 -5.80 11.96
N LEU A 390 3.75 -6.18 11.42
CA LEU A 390 2.61 -5.27 11.24
C LEU A 390 2.15 -4.64 12.56
N MET A 391 2.37 -5.32 13.69
CA MET A 391 2.05 -4.78 15.02
C MET A 391 2.87 -3.54 15.37
N LEU A 392 4.05 -3.32 14.76
CA LEU A 392 4.86 -2.13 14.99
C LEU A 392 4.10 -0.85 14.61
N ALA A 393 3.27 -0.89 13.56
CA ALA A 393 2.44 0.24 13.15
C ALA A 393 1.43 0.62 14.25
N THR A 394 0.72 -0.38 14.79
CA THR A 394 -0.25 -0.17 15.87
C THR A 394 0.40 0.26 17.18
N ARG A 395 1.58 -0.29 17.52
CA ARG A 395 2.36 0.12 18.69
C ARG A 395 2.77 1.59 18.58
N LEU A 396 3.30 2.00 17.42
CA LEU A 396 3.66 3.40 17.15
C LEU A 396 2.42 4.32 17.24
N TYR A 397 1.31 3.94 16.60
CA TYR A 397 0.03 4.64 16.67
C TYR A 397 -0.40 4.90 18.12
N ASN A 398 -0.39 3.85 18.96
CA ASN A 398 -0.78 3.96 20.37
C ASN A 398 0.13 4.92 21.14
N GLN A 399 1.45 4.90 20.89
CA GLN A 399 2.37 5.82 21.55
C GLN A 399 2.20 7.28 21.10
N ARG A 400 1.93 7.53 19.81
CA ARG A 400 1.58 8.87 19.30
C ARG A 400 0.32 9.41 19.98
N ARG A 401 -0.70 8.57 20.16
CA ARG A 401 -1.94 8.93 20.86
C ARG A 401 -1.74 9.17 22.35
N ALA A 402 -0.86 8.41 23.00
CA ALA A 402 -0.57 8.55 24.43
C ALA A 402 0.22 9.84 24.76
N TYR A 403 1.06 10.32 23.83
CA TYR A 403 1.98 11.44 24.06
C TYR A 403 1.86 12.57 23.01
N PRO A 404 0.67 13.15 22.77
CA PRO A 404 0.44 14.06 21.64
C PRO A 404 1.23 15.38 21.71
N SER A 405 1.63 15.81 22.91
CA SER A 405 2.30 17.10 23.15
C SER A 405 3.71 16.97 23.75
N ASN A 406 4.25 15.75 23.86
CA ASN A 406 5.58 15.55 24.43
C ASN A 406 6.65 15.56 23.31
N ALA A 407 7.39 16.66 23.20
CA ALA A 407 8.38 16.85 22.13
C ALA A 407 9.51 15.81 22.15
N ILE A 408 9.96 15.37 23.34
CA ILE A 408 11.05 14.37 23.47
C ILE A 408 10.56 13.01 22.96
N ILE A 409 9.38 12.59 23.40
CA ILE A 409 8.77 11.33 22.96
C ILE A 409 8.39 11.40 21.48
N SER A 410 7.90 12.53 20.98
CA SER A 410 7.62 12.71 19.55
C SER A 410 8.87 12.54 18.70
N ALA A 411 9.99 13.12 19.09
CA ALA A 411 11.26 12.96 18.38
C ALA A 411 11.77 11.50 18.41
N GLU A 412 11.46 10.75 19.46
CA GLU A 412 11.73 9.31 19.52
C GLU A 412 10.83 8.53 18.56
N LEU A 413 9.53 8.83 18.54
CA LEU A 413 8.58 8.18 17.63
C LEU A 413 8.92 8.48 16.15
N ASP A 414 9.45 9.66 15.84
CA ASP A 414 9.95 9.99 14.50
C ASP A 414 11.16 9.11 14.10
N ARG A 415 12.05 8.81 15.06
CA ARG A 415 13.16 7.86 14.85
C ARG A 415 12.65 6.44 14.70
N THR A 416 11.68 6.02 15.50
CA THR A 416 11.04 4.71 15.37
C THR A 416 10.38 4.56 14.00
N PHE A 417 9.62 5.55 13.53
CA PHE A 417 9.06 5.56 12.17
C PHE A 417 10.17 5.39 11.12
N THR A 418 11.25 6.16 11.23
CA THR A 418 12.40 6.08 10.31
C THR A 418 13.05 4.69 10.32
N ASN A 419 13.20 4.08 11.50
CA ASN A 419 13.72 2.73 11.65
C ASN A 419 12.81 1.69 10.99
N ILE A 420 11.48 1.80 11.16
CA ILE A 420 10.52 0.90 10.50
C ILE A 420 10.63 1.03 8.98
N VAL A 421 10.58 2.25 8.45
CA VAL A 421 10.67 2.51 7.00
C VAL A 421 11.99 2.01 6.39
N SER A 422 13.07 2.10 7.15
CA SER A 422 14.41 1.65 6.73
C SER A 422 14.64 0.14 6.92
N GLY A 423 13.68 -0.59 7.49
CA GLY A 423 13.80 -2.03 7.77
C GLY A 423 14.59 -2.40 9.03
N ASN A 424 14.95 -1.43 9.87
CA ASN A 424 15.62 -1.65 11.17
C ASN A 424 14.60 -2.02 12.25
N LEU A 425 13.84 -3.10 12.03
CA LEU A 425 12.69 -3.45 12.86
C LEU A 425 13.06 -3.81 14.30
N ASP A 426 14.24 -4.41 14.51
CA ASP A 426 14.74 -4.72 15.85
C ASP A 426 14.94 -3.45 16.69
N TYR A 427 15.44 -2.37 16.07
CA TYR A 427 15.65 -1.10 16.75
C TYR A 427 14.31 -0.45 17.07
N ALA A 428 13.41 -0.35 16.09
CA ALA A 428 12.06 0.17 16.30
C ALA A 428 11.31 -0.61 17.41
N GLY A 429 11.45 -1.94 17.42
CA GLY A 429 10.86 -2.81 18.42
C GLY A 429 11.39 -2.54 19.83
N LEU A 430 12.71 -2.34 19.98
CA LEU A 430 13.33 -1.98 21.26
C LEU A 430 12.91 -0.58 21.74
N GLU A 431 12.87 0.40 20.84
CA GLU A 431 12.42 1.77 21.13
C GLU A 431 10.96 1.77 21.63
N LEU A 432 10.06 1.10 20.91
CA LEU A 432 8.65 0.96 21.32
C LEU A 432 8.50 0.22 22.65
N THR A 433 9.30 -0.83 22.89
CA THR A 433 9.28 -1.55 24.17
C THR A 433 9.72 -0.66 25.33
N GLY A 434 10.71 0.20 25.11
CA GLY A 434 11.12 1.21 26.07
C GLY A 434 10.00 2.20 26.38
N LEU A 435 9.36 2.73 25.33
CA LEU A 435 8.21 3.64 25.44
C LEU A 435 7.05 3.04 26.25
N GLU A 436 6.63 1.82 25.89
CA GLU A 436 5.53 1.09 26.53
C GLU A 436 5.81 0.74 28.00
N SER A 437 7.08 0.54 28.35
CA SER A 437 7.51 0.22 29.72
C SER A 437 7.92 1.45 30.54
N ASN A 438 7.82 2.66 29.98
CA ASN A 438 8.32 3.91 30.57
C ASN A 438 9.81 3.83 30.97
N ARG A 439 10.61 3.11 30.19
CA ARG A 439 12.05 2.91 30.41
C ARG A 439 12.87 3.29 29.18
N PRO A 440 14.12 3.74 29.38
CA PRO A 440 15.02 3.90 28.25
C PRO A 440 15.40 2.52 27.68
N ALA A 441 15.61 2.47 26.37
CA ALA A 441 16.09 1.31 25.64
C ALA A 441 17.52 1.55 25.15
N ILE A 442 18.35 0.51 25.20
CA ILE A 442 19.69 0.50 24.60
C ILE A 442 19.60 -0.23 23.27
N TYR A 443 20.13 0.37 22.20
CA TYR A 443 20.20 -0.27 20.88
C TYR A 443 21.47 0.15 20.12
N ASN A 444 21.71 -0.47 18.96
CA ASN A 444 22.89 -0.22 18.13
C ASN A 444 24.21 -0.34 18.93
N VAL A 445 24.36 -1.47 19.63
CA VAL A 445 25.52 -1.75 20.49
C VAL A 445 26.70 -2.22 19.65
N SER A 446 27.88 -1.66 19.90
CA SER A 446 29.13 -2.11 19.30
C SER A 446 30.27 -2.06 20.31
N VAL A 447 31.25 -2.95 20.13
CA VAL A 447 32.49 -2.97 20.93
C VAL A 447 33.67 -2.95 19.98
N THR A 448 34.51 -1.92 20.07
CA THR A 448 35.73 -1.79 19.25
C THR A 448 36.89 -1.40 20.15
N ASN A 449 37.98 -2.16 20.13
CA ASN A 449 39.19 -1.89 20.94
C ASN A 449 38.90 -1.66 22.44
N GLY A 450 37.97 -2.44 23.01
CA GLY A 450 37.57 -2.30 24.42
C GLY A 450 36.66 -1.10 24.71
N GLN A 451 36.27 -0.31 23.71
CA GLN A 451 35.25 0.73 23.85
C GLN A 451 33.87 0.20 23.50
N LEU A 452 32.95 0.33 24.45
CA LEU A 452 31.53 0.11 24.27
C LEU A 452 30.88 1.38 23.73
N LYS A 453 30.10 1.25 22.65
CA LYS A 453 29.25 2.30 22.11
C LYS A 453 27.83 1.79 21.95
N PHE A 454 26.85 2.59 22.35
CA PHE A 454 25.43 2.31 22.09
C PHE A 454 24.59 3.57 22.01
N SER A 455 23.42 3.46 21.36
CA SER A 455 22.40 4.51 21.33
C SER A 455 21.36 4.28 22.42
N ILE A 456 20.76 5.37 22.89
CA ILE A 456 19.75 5.39 23.96
C ILE A 456 18.48 5.99 23.38
N GLY A 457 17.39 5.23 23.47
CA GLY A 457 16.05 5.61 23.02
C GLY A 457 14.97 5.12 23.96
N GLY A 458 13.77 4.86 23.45
CA GLY A 458 12.61 4.46 24.24
C GLY A 458 12.01 5.62 25.05
N TYR A 459 11.53 5.38 26.26
CA TYR A 459 10.99 6.46 27.09
C TYR A 459 12.13 7.29 27.70
N LEU A 460 12.27 8.53 27.21
CA LEU A 460 13.26 9.48 27.69
C LEU A 460 12.58 10.58 28.52
N SER A 461 12.96 10.70 29.79
CA SER A 461 12.42 11.72 30.69
C SER A 461 12.96 13.12 30.38
N ALA A 462 12.13 14.15 30.56
CA ALA A 462 12.56 15.55 30.50
C ALA A 462 13.64 15.89 31.54
N SER A 463 13.65 15.16 32.66
CA SER A 463 14.66 15.29 33.72
C SER A 463 16.04 14.73 33.32
N GLY A 464 16.14 14.03 32.19
CA GLY A 464 17.37 13.47 31.65
C GLY A 464 17.56 11.98 31.92
N LEU A 465 18.78 11.52 31.69
CA LEU A 465 19.18 10.11 31.68
C LEU A 465 20.50 9.93 32.43
N GLN A 466 20.70 8.74 32.98
CA GLN A 466 21.96 8.32 33.60
C GLN A 466 22.40 6.98 33.03
N VAL A 467 23.66 6.90 32.62
CA VAL A 467 24.35 5.64 32.32
C VAL A 467 25.07 5.20 33.57
N GLN A 468 24.79 3.98 34.00
CA GLN A 468 25.39 3.40 35.20
C GLN A 468 26.14 2.12 34.86
N THR A 469 27.17 1.83 35.66
CA THR A 469 27.94 0.60 35.55
C THR A 469 28.05 -0.14 36.87
N THR A 470 28.30 -1.44 36.80
CA THR A 470 28.71 -2.26 37.93
C THR A 470 29.69 -3.35 37.49
N SER A 471 30.51 -3.84 38.41
CA SER A 471 31.32 -5.05 38.23
C SER A 471 30.58 -6.32 38.67
N ASN A 472 29.46 -6.18 39.40
CA ASN A 472 28.72 -7.31 39.96
C ASN A 472 27.22 -7.03 39.96
N LEU A 473 26.49 -7.68 39.04
CA LEU A 473 25.03 -7.58 38.93
C LEU A 473 24.28 -7.96 40.21
N ILE A 474 24.84 -8.82 41.05
CA ILE A 474 24.21 -9.31 42.29
C ILE A 474 24.30 -8.27 43.41
N SER A 475 25.36 -7.46 43.44
CA SER A 475 25.62 -6.52 44.54
C SER A 475 24.60 -5.38 44.67
N GLY A 476 23.85 -5.10 43.61
CA GLY A 476 22.93 -3.96 43.54
C GLY A 476 23.62 -2.58 43.53
N LEU A 477 24.94 -2.52 43.66
CA LEU A 477 25.72 -1.28 43.65
C LEU A 477 26.00 -0.85 42.20
N TRP A 478 25.32 0.21 41.76
CA TRP A 478 25.49 0.82 40.44
C TRP A 478 26.03 2.23 40.58
N GLN A 479 27.12 2.52 39.86
CA GLN A 479 27.74 3.84 39.82
C GLN A 479 27.32 4.57 38.54
N THR A 480 26.84 5.81 38.67
CA THR A 480 26.62 6.69 37.51
C THR A 480 27.96 7.13 36.93
N ILE A 481 28.16 6.89 35.64
CA ILE A 481 29.39 7.23 34.90
C ILE A 481 29.17 8.29 33.81
N ALA A 482 27.92 8.49 33.40
CA ALA A 482 27.54 9.59 32.52
C ALA A 482 26.09 10.00 32.78
N SER A 483 25.79 11.27 32.51
CA SER A 483 24.43 11.82 32.55
C SER A 483 24.20 12.65 31.28
N ALA A 484 22.97 12.62 30.77
CA ALA A 484 22.55 13.43 29.64
C ALA A 484 21.23 14.14 29.96
N PRO A 485 21.02 15.38 29.48
CA PRO A 485 19.73 16.06 29.65
C PRO A 485 18.63 15.38 28.81
N GLY A 486 17.37 15.60 29.17
CA GLY A 486 16.24 15.22 28.32
C GLY A 486 16.28 16.06 27.05
N THR A 487 16.38 15.41 25.88
CA THR A 487 16.56 16.12 24.60
C THR A 487 15.82 15.42 23.48
N THR A 488 15.48 16.17 22.44
CA THR A 488 14.93 15.64 21.18
C THR A 488 16.00 14.99 20.30
N ASN A 489 17.29 15.22 20.58
CA ASN A 489 18.39 14.65 19.82
C ASN A 489 18.65 13.19 20.20
N ILE A 490 19.20 12.42 19.26
CA ILE A 490 19.67 11.07 19.55
C ILE A 490 20.79 11.13 20.60
N THR A 491 20.69 10.27 21.62
CA THR A 491 21.70 10.18 22.66
C THR A 491 22.57 8.95 22.42
N THR A 492 23.89 9.12 22.37
CA THR A 492 24.86 8.03 22.22
C THR A 492 25.83 8.04 23.39
N PHE A 493 26.07 6.87 23.97
CA PHE A 493 27.11 6.67 24.98
C PHE A 493 28.33 6.00 24.36
N ILE A 494 29.52 6.45 24.76
CA ILE A 494 30.80 5.81 24.47
C ILE A 494 31.57 5.71 25.79
N GLY A 495 32.03 4.51 26.14
CA GLY A 495 32.78 4.27 27.38
C GLY A 495 33.70 3.06 27.26
N SER A 496 34.68 2.96 28.16
CA SER A 496 35.60 1.81 28.18
C SER A 496 35.01 0.65 28.99
N ILE A 497 35.18 -0.57 28.50
CA ILE A 497 34.88 -1.79 29.25
C ILE A 497 36.10 -2.13 30.11
N THR A 498 35.91 -2.19 31.43
CA THR A 498 36.97 -2.55 32.39
C THR A 498 36.44 -3.61 33.37
N PRO A 499 37.29 -4.32 34.12
CA PRO A 499 36.82 -5.24 35.16
C PRO A 499 35.89 -4.58 36.20
N GLN A 500 36.06 -3.27 36.44
CA GLN A 500 35.22 -2.47 37.33
C GLN A 500 33.93 -1.95 36.64
N ALA A 501 33.90 -1.97 35.31
CA ALA A 501 32.79 -1.53 34.48
C ALA A 501 32.41 -2.61 33.45
N ALA A 502 31.91 -3.74 33.96
CA ALA A 502 31.60 -4.92 33.16
C ALA A 502 30.15 -4.97 32.69
N PHE A 503 29.22 -4.37 33.44
CA PHE A 503 27.79 -4.34 33.13
C PHE A 503 27.27 -2.91 33.10
N PHE A 504 26.49 -2.58 32.08
CA PHE A 504 25.96 -1.24 31.85
C PHE A 504 24.43 -1.26 31.88
N ARG A 505 23.83 -0.19 32.41
CA ARG A 505 22.39 0.08 32.28
C ARG A 505 22.14 1.56 32.07
N VAL A 506 20.97 1.88 31.52
CA VAL A 506 20.47 3.25 31.43
C VAL A 506 19.21 3.37 32.30
N ARG A 507 19.05 4.52 32.94
CA ARG A 507 17.82 4.90 33.63
C ARG A 507 17.46 6.35 33.33
N ASN A 508 16.17 6.67 33.43
CA ASN A 508 15.74 8.06 33.52
C ASN A 508 16.25 8.70 34.82
N ALA A 509 16.65 9.96 34.73
CA ALA A 509 16.96 10.80 35.87
C ALA A 509 15.66 11.33 36.50
N GLY A 510 15.66 11.50 37.81
CA GLY A 510 14.45 11.83 38.59
C GLY A 510 13.87 10.61 39.33
N PRO A 511 12.81 10.85 40.14
CA PRO A 511 12.09 9.82 40.89
C PRO A 511 11.52 8.71 40.00
#